data_AF-A0A8I1JIK3-F1
#
_entry.id   AF-A0A8I1JIK3-F1
#
_cell.length_a   1.000
_cell.length_b   1.000
_cell.length_c   1.000
_cell.angle_alpha   90.00
_cell.angle_beta   90.00
_cell.angle_gamma   90.00
#
_symmetry.space_group_name_H-M   'P 1'
#
loop_
_entity.id
_entity.type
_entity.pdbx_description
1 polymer ?
#
loop_
_entity_poly.entity_id
_entity_poly.type
_entity_poly.pdbx_seq_one_letter_code
_entity_poly.pdbx_strand_id
1 'polypeptide(L)'
;HATALERSAMQGMAFSSGLAKALYNLWDNVTQLYELLSDLKAHSEKLLAYISQAELDALLALGSDAIAQGLLVLSDEPLLFIYLAAMVSWMRLLPPPEMYELVGELTGEVLINLLLIWATAGMGVALRLGAQTLSSIKSARARALLALLAKHLKGPRLEPHVAEARPLLLGSAATPIKTVPVAPLQAGEQVVTNAVPAVRRKAQRTVLVRQEPVDDVPVSGKNPNGDAAASADKTVTNGCPVSMVTGEELLTLTDGVLDGLLPFEWTRLYRTSAVEVDVGLGVGWSHGLAQRLLVSGDSVVWTDHENRSISFPMPTVARPAITNSLAEAAIYLGASPDELVLAQASRFYHFRDGVLTAISDAYDNRLRIFRDVLGRIERV
;
A
#
# COMPACT_ATOMS: atom_id res chain seq x y z
N HIS A 1 21.91 -25.66 10.40
CA HIS A 1 22.67 -24.54 11.00
C HIS A 1 22.63 -23.37 10.03
N ALA A 2 21.99 -22.25 10.41
CA ALA A 2 21.91 -21.10 9.52
C ALA A 2 23.29 -20.45 9.34
N THR A 3 23.63 -20.10 8.10
CA THR A 3 24.88 -19.42 7.74
C THR A 3 24.95 -18.03 8.40
N ALA A 4 26.14 -17.43 8.54
CA ALA A 4 26.28 -16.11 9.18
C ALA A 4 25.48 -15.01 8.46
N LEU A 5 25.36 -15.14 7.14
CA LEU A 5 24.55 -14.27 6.27
C LEU A 5 23.05 -14.46 6.52
N GLU A 6 22.57 -15.70 6.64
CA GLU A 6 21.18 -15.99 6.99
C GLU A 6 20.82 -15.48 8.39
N ARG A 7 21.73 -15.59 9.37
CA ARG A 7 21.52 -15.02 10.71
C ARG A 7 21.46 -13.50 10.69
N SER A 8 22.31 -12.84 9.91
CA SER A 8 22.27 -11.38 9.72
C SER A 8 20.98 -10.94 9.03
N ALA A 9 20.52 -11.66 8.01
CA ALA A 9 19.27 -11.38 7.31
C ALA A 9 18.05 -11.61 8.20
N MET A 10 18.01 -12.70 8.97
CA MET A 10 16.95 -12.99 9.94
C MET A 10 16.92 -11.96 11.07
N GLN A 11 18.08 -11.53 11.57
CA GLN A 11 18.16 -10.43 12.54
C GLN A 11 17.67 -9.12 11.94
N GLY A 12 18.01 -8.82 10.67
CA GLY A 12 17.52 -7.63 9.94
C GLY A 12 16.01 -7.63 9.70
N MET A 13 15.41 -8.79 9.41
CA MET A 13 13.96 -8.96 9.24
C MET A 13 13.20 -8.87 10.56
N ALA A 14 13.69 -9.52 11.62
CA ALA A 14 13.12 -9.38 12.96
C ALA A 14 13.25 -7.93 13.46
N PHE A 15 14.39 -7.28 13.17
CA PHE A 15 14.67 -5.87 13.46
C PHE A 15 13.71 -4.90 12.77
N SER A 16 13.48 -5.04 11.46
CA SER A 16 12.56 -4.17 10.72
C SER A 16 11.12 -4.35 11.21
N SER A 17 10.73 -5.58 11.55
CA SER A 17 9.40 -5.88 12.08
C SER A 17 9.15 -5.27 13.47
N GLY A 18 10.16 -5.29 14.36
CA GLY A 18 10.07 -4.73 15.71
C GLY A 18 9.98 -3.20 15.70
N LEU A 19 10.83 -2.54 14.91
CA LEU A 19 10.79 -1.09 14.73
C LEU A 19 9.48 -0.65 14.08
N ALA A 20 9.04 -1.35 13.01
CA ALA A 20 7.76 -1.06 12.37
C ALA A 20 6.63 -1.13 13.40
N LYS A 21 6.53 -2.22 14.17
CA LYS A 21 5.48 -2.38 15.19
C LYS A 21 5.49 -1.26 16.25
N ALA A 22 6.67 -0.81 16.68
CA ALA A 22 6.79 0.31 17.62
C ALA A 22 6.29 1.63 17.02
N LEU A 23 6.60 1.91 15.74
CA LEU A 23 6.13 3.11 15.04
C LEU A 23 4.62 3.05 14.74
N TYR A 24 4.09 1.88 14.39
CA TYR A 24 2.64 1.65 14.25
C TYR A 24 1.91 1.92 15.56
N ASN A 25 2.39 1.35 16.66
CA ASN A 25 1.84 1.60 17.99
C ASN A 25 1.91 3.09 18.36
N LEU A 26 2.98 3.79 18.00
CA LEU A 26 3.06 5.24 18.22
C LEU A 26 1.98 5.98 17.42
N TRP A 27 1.82 5.65 16.14
CA TRP A 27 0.84 6.28 15.26
C TRP A 27 -0.60 6.08 15.76
N ASP A 28 -0.93 4.87 16.20
CA ASP A 28 -2.25 4.56 16.79
C ASP A 28 -2.48 5.30 18.12
N ASN A 29 -1.40 5.60 18.86
CA ASN A 29 -1.47 6.31 20.15
C ASN A 29 -1.38 7.84 20.03
N VAL A 30 -1.22 8.42 18.82
CA VAL A 30 -1.18 9.89 18.63
C VAL A 30 -2.47 10.54 19.15
N THR A 31 -3.62 9.91 18.96
CA THR A 31 -4.91 10.40 19.47
C THR A 31 -4.94 10.48 20.99
N GLN A 32 -4.33 9.49 21.68
CA GLN A 32 -4.23 9.52 23.14
C GLN A 32 -3.35 10.67 23.61
N LEU A 33 -2.26 10.97 22.90
CA LEU A 33 -1.40 12.12 23.22
C LEU A 33 -2.09 13.46 22.97
N TYR A 34 -2.93 13.54 21.95
CA TYR A 34 -3.78 14.70 21.69
C TYR A 34 -4.77 14.92 22.84
N GLU A 35 -5.47 13.89 23.31
CA GLU A 35 -6.38 13.97 24.46
C GLU A 35 -5.65 14.43 25.73
N LEU A 36 -4.46 13.87 25.95
CA LEU A 36 -3.66 14.10 27.14
C LEU A 36 -3.15 15.56 27.22
N LEU A 37 -2.82 16.18 26.08
CA LEU A 37 -2.45 17.60 26.00
C LEU A 37 -3.66 18.54 25.92
N SER A 38 -4.84 18.05 25.53
CA SER A 38 -6.04 18.89 25.45
C SER A 38 -6.56 19.31 26.81
N ASP A 39 -6.38 18.48 27.84
CA ASP A 39 -6.69 18.80 29.24
C ASP A 39 -5.52 18.41 30.16
N LEU A 40 -4.53 19.31 30.21
CA LEU A 40 -3.32 19.18 31.03
C LEU A 40 -3.62 19.03 32.52
N LYS A 41 -4.72 19.61 33.02
CA LYS A 41 -5.06 19.56 34.45
C LYS A 41 -5.63 18.20 34.84
N ALA A 42 -6.57 17.69 34.05
CA ALA A 42 -7.17 16.37 34.28
C ALA A 42 -6.16 15.22 34.09
N HIS A 43 -5.16 15.39 33.23
CA HIS A 43 -4.18 14.35 32.87
C HIS A 43 -2.80 14.54 33.50
N SER A 44 -2.66 15.43 34.47
CA SER A 44 -1.39 15.76 35.14
C SER A 44 -0.67 14.54 35.72
N GLU A 45 -1.37 13.61 36.37
CA GLU A 45 -0.77 12.37 36.90
C GLU A 45 -0.18 11.47 35.81
N LYS A 46 -0.84 11.39 34.65
CA LYS A 46 -0.35 10.60 33.50
C LYS A 46 0.83 11.28 32.82
N LEU A 47 0.87 12.62 32.77
CA LEU A 47 2.00 13.39 32.25
C LEU A 47 3.28 13.20 33.07
N LEU A 48 3.15 13.10 34.38
CA LEU A 48 4.29 12.92 35.29
C LEU A 48 5.01 11.57 35.11
N ALA A 49 4.38 10.59 34.44
CA ALA A 49 5.06 9.36 34.03
C ALA A 49 6.07 9.58 32.90
N TYR A 50 5.93 10.67 32.14
CA TYR A 50 6.76 11.00 30.98
C TYR A 50 7.66 12.22 31.23
N ILE A 51 7.15 13.21 31.98
CA ILE A 51 7.73 14.55 32.14
C ILE A 51 8.02 14.85 33.62
N SER A 52 9.00 15.71 33.91
CA SER A 52 9.30 16.12 35.29
C SER A 52 8.27 17.11 35.86
N GLN A 53 8.17 17.20 37.20
CA GLN A 53 7.26 18.14 37.87
C GLN A 53 7.48 19.60 37.43
N ALA A 54 8.74 20.03 37.30
CA ALA A 54 9.08 21.40 36.89
C ALA A 54 8.66 21.71 35.44
N GLU A 55 8.73 20.71 34.56
CA GLU A 55 8.30 20.83 33.18
C GLU A 55 6.76 20.82 33.07
N LEU A 56 6.08 20.03 33.91
CA LEU A 56 4.61 20.07 34.01
C LEU A 56 4.12 21.44 34.48
N ASP A 57 4.75 22.01 35.50
CA ASP A 57 4.41 23.34 36.00
C ASP A 57 4.62 24.42 34.93
N ALA A 58 5.70 24.30 34.13
CA ALA A 58 5.94 25.17 32.98
C ALA A 58 4.89 25.01 31.89
N LEU A 59 4.38 23.80 31.64
CA LEU A 59 3.29 23.55 30.70
C LEU A 59 1.95 24.09 31.21
N LEU A 60 1.67 23.96 32.51
CA LEU A 60 0.45 24.50 33.13
C LEU A 60 0.45 26.04 33.20
N ALA A 61 1.63 26.66 33.20
CA ALA A 61 1.79 28.11 33.14
C ALA A 61 1.58 28.70 31.73
N LEU A 62 1.48 27.86 30.69
CA LEU A 62 1.25 28.33 29.32
C LEU A 62 -0.17 28.88 29.14
N GLY A 63 -0.27 29.90 28.27
CA GLY A 63 -1.56 30.42 27.81
C GLY A 63 -2.27 29.45 26.85
N SER A 64 -3.58 29.62 26.71
CA SER A 64 -4.42 28.80 25.82
C SER A 64 -3.99 28.83 24.35
N ASP A 65 -3.41 29.94 23.87
CA ASP A 65 -2.91 30.05 22.49
C ASP A 65 -1.67 29.17 22.26
N ALA A 66 -0.77 29.06 23.23
CA ALA A 66 0.41 28.20 23.11
C ALA A 66 0.02 26.71 23.10
N ILE A 67 -0.94 26.31 23.94
CA ILE A 67 -1.49 24.95 23.95
C ILE A 67 -2.16 24.63 22.60
N ALA A 68 -2.93 25.58 22.05
CA ALA A 68 -3.54 25.44 20.74
C ALA A 68 -2.50 25.27 19.62
N GLN A 69 -1.36 25.97 19.69
CA GLN A 69 -0.26 25.79 18.74
C GLN A 69 0.32 24.38 18.80
N GLY A 70 0.60 23.84 19.99
CA GLY A 70 1.12 22.47 20.11
C GLY A 70 0.12 21.39 19.69
N LEU A 71 -1.18 21.59 19.94
CA LEU A 71 -2.23 20.70 19.43
C LEU A 71 -2.36 20.76 17.91
N LEU A 72 -2.18 21.94 17.31
CA LEU A 72 -2.16 22.10 15.84
C LEU A 72 -0.99 21.34 15.22
N VAL A 73 0.19 21.44 15.84
CA VAL A 73 1.40 20.70 15.44
C VAL A 73 1.15 19.18 15.46
N LEU A 74 0.56 18.66 16.54
CA LEU A 74 0.18 17.24 16.61
C LEU A 74 -0.93 16.83 15.64
N SER A 75 -1.76 17.76 15.19
CA SER A 75 -2.82 17.48 14.21
C SER A 75 -2.34 17.46 12.75
N ASP A 76 -1.09 17.87 12.49
CA ASP A 76 -0.48 17.89 11.17
C ASP A 76 0.22 16.56 10.88
N GLU A 77 -0.55 15.58 10.38
CA GLU A 77 -0.06 14.23 10.04
C GLU A 77 1.13 14.22 9.04
N PRO A 78 1.13 15.02 7.95
CA PRO A 78 2.29 15.12 7.06
C PRO A 78 3.56 15.58 7.78
N LEU A 79 3.43 16.57 8.66
CA LEU A 79 4.55 17.09 9.43
C LEU A 79 5.11 16.02 10.36
N LEU A 80 4.24 15.32 11.10
CA LEU A 80 4.60 14.15 11.91
C LEU A 80 5.36 13.08 11.12
N PHE A 81 4.89 12.78 9.91
CA PHE A 81 5.55 11.81 9.03
C PHE A 81 6.96 12.26 8.64
N ILE A 82 7.16 13.54 8.29
CA ILE A 82 8.49 14.09 7.96
C ILE A 82 9.44 13.95 9.15
N TYR A 83 8.99 14.22 10.37
CA TYR A 83 9.81 14.04 11.58
C TYR A 83 10.18 12.59 11.83
N LEU A 84 9.22 11.68 11.69
CA LEU A 84 9.45 10.25 11.83
C LEU A 84 10.43 9.74 10.77
N ALA A 85 10.28 10.17 9.52
CA ALA A 85 11.19 9.85 8.42
C ALA A 85 12.60 10.41 8.66
N ALA A 86 12.72 11.63 9.19
CA ALA A 86 13.99 12.24 9.55
C ALA A 86 14.69 11.47 10.69
N MET A 87 13.95 11.06 11.73
CA MET A 87 14.45 10.23 12.82
C MET A 87 14.95 8.88 12.30
N VAL A 88 14.17 8.19 11.47
CA VAL A 88 14.57 6.90 10.85
C VAL A 88 15.79 7.08 9.96
N SER A 89 15.86 8.17 9.19
CA SER A 89 17.01 8.47 8.33
C SER A 89 18.27 8.75 9.16
N TRP A 90 18.14 9.48 10.27
CA TRP A 90 19.24 9.71 11.20
C TRP A 90 19.74 8.40 11.82
N MET A 91 18.85 7.51 12.23
CA MET A 91 19.23 6.19 12.76
C MET A 91 19.98 5.36 11.71
N ARG A 92 19.57 5.43 10.43
CA ARG A 92 20.25 4.74 9.32
C ARG A 92 21.64 5.28 9.00
N LEU A 93 21.99 6.50 9.44
CA LEU A 93 23.33 7.07 9.29
C LEU A 93 24.32 6.55 10.34
N LEU A 94 23.84 5.92 11.42
CA LEU A 94 24.70 5.37 12.46
C LEU A 94 25.41 4.09 11.96
N PRO A 95 26.62 3.80 12.46
CA PRO A 95 27.27 2.52 12.21
C PRO A 95 26.34 1.35 12.59
N PRO A 96 26.29 0.25 11.81
CA PRO A 96 25.38 -0.86 12.06
C PRO A 96 25.28 -1.33 13.52
N PRO A 97 26.39 -1.53 14.28
CA PRO A 97 26.29 -1.98 15.67
C PRO A 97 25.56 -0.97 16.58
N GLU A 98 25.76 0.33 16.35
CA GLU A 98 25.15 1.40 17.15
C GLU A 98 23.67 1.59 16.82
N MET A 99 23.34 1.46 15.53
CA MET A 99 21.95 1.47 15.08
C MET A 99 21.15 0.34 15.73
N TYR A 100 21.68 -0.89 15.78
CA TYR A 100 20.99 -2.03 16.39
C TYR A 100 20.81 -1.86 17.90
N GLU A 101 21.81 -1.34 18.60
CA GLU A 101 21.75 -1.07 20.03
C GLU A 101 20.70 0.01 20.37
N LEU A 102 20.70 1.11 19.61
CA LEU A 102 19.72 2.19 19.76
C LEU A 102 18.29 1.72 19.52
N VAL A 103 18.08 0.99 18.40
CA VAL A 103 16.74 0.53 18.00
C VAL A 103 16.21 -0.53 18.97
N GLY A 104 17.07 -1.40 19.50
CA GLY A 104 16.68 -2.40 20.49
C GLY A 104 16.22 -1.81 21.83
N GLU A 105 16.68 -0.60 22.15
CA GLU A 105 16.31 0.17 23.34
C GLU A 105 15.14 1.14 23.08
N LEU A 106 14.67 1.24 21.84
CA LEU A 106 13.61 2.16 21.43
C LEU A 106 12.23 1.60 21.83
N THR A 107 11.77 1.96 23.02
CA THR A 107 10.43 1.59 23.50
C THR A 107 9.38 2.62 23.06
N GLY A 108 8.09 2.26 23.16
CA GLY A 108 6.99 3.18 22.90
C GLY A 108 7.04 4.44 23.78
N GLU A 109 7.50 4.33 25.03
CA GLU A 109 7.64 5.46 25.96
C GLU A 109 8.71 6.47 25.50
N VAL A 110 9.82 5.99 24.94
CA VAL A 110 10.88 6.85 24.38
C VAL A 110 10.33 7.61 23.18
N LEU A 111 9.59 6.93 22.29
CA LEU A 111 8.94 7.53 21.14
C LEU A 111 7.91 8.59 21.54
N ILE A 112 7.08 8.31 22.55
CA ILE A 112 6.12 9.26 23.11
C ILE A 112 6.83 10.51 23.64
N ASN A 113 7.93 10.36 24.38
CA ASN A 113 8.69 11.50 24.89
C ASN A 113 9.32 12.34 23.79
N LEU A 114 9.88 11.71 22.76
CA LEU A 114 10.40 12.42 21.59
C LEU A 114 9.29 13.23 20.90
N LEU A 115 8.08 12.68 20.82
CA LEU A 115 6.93 13.38 20.28
C LEU A 115 6.47 14.54 21.18
N LEU A 116 6.46 14.35 22.50
CA LEU A 116 6.13 15.41 23.45
C LEU A 116 7.11 16.56 23.36
N ILE A 117 8.43 16.29 23.29
CA ILE A 117 9.46 17.32 23.09
C ILE A 117 9.17 18.16 21.85
N TRP A 118 8.68 17.53 20.79
CA TRP A 118 8.32 18.19 19.56
C TRP A 118 7.03 19.02 19.68
N ALA A 119 5.96 18.42 20.22
CA ALA A 119 4.69 19.09 20.43
C ALA A 119 4.85 20.34 21.31
N THR A 120 5.64 20.26 22.38
CA THR A 120 5.90 21.39 23.28
C THR A 120 6.90 22.40 22.73
N ALA A 121 7.81 21.99 21.84
CA ALA A 121 8.64 22.93 21.09
C ALA A 121 7.77 23.88 20.25
N GLY A 122 6.64 23.38 19.71
CA GLY A 122 5.61 24.21 19.09
C GLY A 122 4.85 25.13 20.04
N MET A 123 4.83 24.82 21.34
CA MET A 123 4.24 25.65 22.40
C MET A 123 5.25 26.65 23.01
N GLY A 124 6.51 26.63 22.57
CA GLY A 124 7.59 27.46 23.13
C GLY A 124 8.24 26.90 24.41
N VAL A 125 7.92 25.67 24.82
CA VAL A 125 8.51 25.00 26.00
C VAL A 125 9.49 23.92 25.56
N ALA A 126 10.73 24.05 26.01
CA ALA A 126 11.80 23.13 25.66
C ALA A 126 11.91 21.97 26.66
N LEU A 127 11.05 20.97 26.52
CA LEU A 127 11.18 19.72 27.27
C LEU A 127 12.54 19.06 27.02
N ARG A 128 12.99 18.28 28.00
CA ARG A 128 14.12 17.36 27.87
C ARG A 128 13.61 15.93 27.89
N LEU A 129 14.39 15.00 27.33
CA LEU A 129 14.15 13.58 27.60
C LEU A 129 14.24 13.37 29.11
N GLY A 130 13.14 12.93 29.71
CA GLY A 130 13.02 12.75 31.15
C GLY A 130 14.08 11.78 31.68
N ALA A 131 14.63 12.07 32.86
CA ALA A 131 15.60 11.20 33.51
C ALA A 131 15.04 9.78 33.76
N GLN A 132 13.72 9.68 33.98
CA GLN A 132 13.01 8.41 34.18
C GLN A 132 13.03 7.54 32.91
N THR A 133 12.77 8.12 31.74
CA THR A 133 12.74 7.39 30.46
C THR A 133 14.13 7.10 29.92
N LEU A 134 15.13 7.94 30.25
CA LEU A 134 16.53 7.61 30.02
C LEU A 134 17.05 6.52 30.97
N SER A 135 16.52 6.42 32.19
CA SER A 135 16.97 5.42 33.16
C SER A 135 16.52 4.00 32.86
N SER A 136 15.38 3.83 32.16
CA SER A 136 14.84 2.52 31.77
C SER A 136 15.63 1.85 30.64
N ILE A 137 16.35 2.64 29.85
CA ILE A 137 17.25 2.17 28.79
C ILE A 137 18.48 1.54 29.43
N LYS A 138 18.90 0.33 29.07
CA LYS A 138 20.04 -0.36 29.72
C LYS A 138 21.39 0.14 29.19
N SER A 139 21.48 0.46 27.91
CA SER A 139 22.69 0.93 27.24
C SER A 139 23.00 2.39 27.54
N ALA A 140 24.17 2.65 28.13
CA ALA A 140 24.68 4.00 28.33
C ALA A 140 24.92 4.75 27.00
N ARG A 141 25.25 4.02 25.93
CA ARG A 141 25.50 4.58 24.61
C ARG A 141 24.19 4.96 23.91
N ALA A 142 23.17 4.10 23.97
CA ALA A 142 21.85 4.40 23.45
C ALA A 142 21.23 5.63 24.15
N ARG A 143 21.40 5.76 25.47
CA ARG A 143 20.99 6.96 26.23
C ARG A 143 21.65 8.23 25.68
N ALA A 144 22.96 8.20 25.43
CA ALA A 144 23.69 9.35 24.92
C ALA A 144 23.24 9.72 23.49
N LEU A 145 23.02 8.73 22.63
CA LEU A 145 22.52 8.92 21.27
C LEU A 145 21.09 9.49 21.26
N LEU A 146 20.19 8.99 22.10
CA LEU A 146 18.83 9.52 22.23
C LEU A 146 18.82 10.95 22.80
N ALA A 147 19.70 11.25 23.77
CA ALA A 147 19.87 12.61 24.27
C ALA A 147 20.39 13.56 23.18
N LEU A 148 21.30 13.10 22.32
CA LEU A 148 21.81 13.86 21.17
C LEU A 148 20.70 14.09 20.15
N LEU A 149 19.93 13.05 19.84
CA LEU A 149 18.76 13.13 18.96
C LEU A 149 17.75 14.14 19.48
N ALA A 150 17.35 14.07 20.75
CA ALA A 150 16.44 15.05 21.37
C ALA A 150 16.99 16.48 21.34
N LYS A 151 18.31 16.67 21.44
CA LYS A 151 18.93 17.99 21.32
C LYS A 151 18.84 18.54 19.89
N HIS A 152 19.05 17.70 18.88
CA HIS A 152 18.92 18.09 17.48
C HIS A 152 17.46 18.24 17.04
N LEU A 153 16.53 17.54 17.68
CA LEU A 153 15.08 17.69 17.45
C LEU A 153 14.49 18.99 17.99
N LYS A 154 15.21 19.76 18.82
CA LYS A 154 14.83 21.13 19.24
C LYS A 154 14.99 22.14 18.08
N GLY A 155 14.49 21.79 16.89
CA GLY A 155 14.57 22.58 15.67
C GLY A 155 13.98 24.00 15.81
N PRO A 156 13.94 24.77 14.71
CA PRO A 156 13.42 26.14 14.74
C PRO A 156 12.00 26.18 15.34
N ARG A 157 11.65 27.29 15.98
CA ARG A 157 10.30 27.51 16.51
C ARG A 157 9.29 27.18 15.42
N LEU A 158 8.31 26.33 15.73
CA LEU A 158 7.26 25.91 14.80
C LEU A 158 6.14 26.96 14.66
N GLU A 159 6.20 28.05 15.43
CA GLU A 159 5.31 29.22 15.34
C GLU A 159 5.00 29.68 13.89
N PRO A 160 5.98 29.91 12.99
CA PRO A 160 5.72 30.26 11.59
C PRO A 160 4.98 29.17 10.81
N HIS A 161 5.33 27.89 11.01
CA HIS A 161 4.64 26.76 10.36
C HIS A 161 3.19 26.68 10.81
N VAL A 162 2.96 26.81 12.12
CA VAL A 162 1.60 26.80 12.70
C VAL A 162 0.80 28.00 12.21
N ALA A 163 1.41 29.19 12.09
CA ALA A 163 0.75 30.38 11.57
C ALA A 163 0.26 30.20 10.11
N GLU A 164 1.09 29.60 9.25
CA GLU A 164 0.72 29.28 7.86
C GLU A 164 -0.26 28.12 7.75
N ALA A 165 -0.13 27.10 8.61
CA ALA A 165 -1.00 25.93 8.62
C ALA A 165 -2.37 26.20 9.27
N ARG A 166 -2.48 27.16 10.19
CA ARG A 166 -3.73 27.51 10.91
C ARG A 166 -4.94 27.70 9.98
N PRO A 167 -4.89 28.51 8.90
CA PRO A 167 -6.02 28.65 7.98
C PRO A 167 -6.34 27.36 7.20
N LEU A 168 -5.37 26.47 6.98
CA LEU A 168 -5.58 25.19 6.28
C LEU A 168 -6.12 24.09 7.20
N LEU A 169 -5.64 24.06 8.44
CA LEU A 169 -6.00 23.09 9.47
C LEU A 169 -7.31 23.45 10.18
N LEU A 170 -7.63 24.74 10.32
CA LEU A 170 -8.89 25.21 10.92
C LEU A 170 -9.90 25.73 9.90
N GLY A 171 -9.46 25.98 8.65
CA GLY A 171 -10.35 26.42 7.58
C GLY A 171 -11.25 25.30 7.10
N SER A 172 -12.48 25.28 7.64
CA SER A 172 -13.61 24.50 7.12
C SER A 172 -14.52 25.36 6.22
N ALA A 173 -14.04 26.50 5.72
CA ALA A 173 -14.83 27.36 4.85
C ALA A 173 -15.14 26.60 3.56
N ALA A 174 -16.42 26.36 3.29
CA ALA A 174 -16.88 25.80 2.03
C ALA A 174 -16.35 26.70 0.90
N THR A 175 -15.41 26.20 0.10
CA THR A 175 -14.98 26.90 -1.12
C THR A 175 -16.12 26.77 -2.13
N PRO A 176 -16.85 27.84 -2.47
CA PRO A 176 -17.83 27.76 -3.54
C PRO A 176 -17.09 27.46 -4.84
N ILE A 177 -17.42 26.35 -5.49
CA ILE A 177 -16.89 25.99 -6.80
C ILE A 177 -17.48 27.00 -7.79
N LYS A 178 -16.71 28.03 -8.16
CA LYS A 178 -17.15 29.12 -9.06
C LYS A 178 -17.24 28.71 -10.55
N THR A 179 -17.01 27.44 -10.89
CA THR A 179 -16.81 27.01 -12.28
C THR A 179 -18.05 26.48 -13.00
N VAL A 180 -19.25 26.54 -12.41
CA VAL A 180 -20.49 26.21 -13.13
C VAL A 180 -21.54 27.29 -12.89
N PRO A 181 -22.14 27.89 -13.95
CA PRO A 181 -23.20 28.89 -13.79
C PRO A 181 -24.37 28.29 -12.99
N VAL A 182 -24.88 29.06 -12.04
CA VAL A 182 -25.93 28.71 -11.06
C VAL A 182 -27.32 28.69 -11.73
N ALA A 183 -27.45 27.99 -12.85
CA ALA A 183 -28.72 27.70 -13.48
C ALA A 183 -29.01 26.19 -13.33
N PRO A 184 -30.12 25.78 -12.69
CA PRO A 184 -30.53 24.39 -12.73
C PRO A 184 -30.75 23.99 -14.19
N LEU A 185 -30.06 22.94 -14.65
CA LEU A 185 -30.27 22.39 -15.99
C LEU A 185 -31.54 21.54 -15.95
N GLN A 186 -32.56 21.99 -16.69
CA GLN A 186 -33.81 21.26 -16.87
C GLN A 186 -33.72 20.47 -18.18
N ALA A 187 -33.58 19.16 -18.09
CA ALA A 187 -33.62 18.25 -19.23
C ALA A 187 -34.94 17.46 -19.16
N GLY A 188 -35.98 17.95 -19.85
CA GLY A 188 -37.32 17.37 -19.76
C GLY A 188 -37.98 17.59 -18.39
N GLU A 189 -38.71 16.60 -17.86
CA GLU A 189 -39.41 16.68 -16.57
C GLU A 189 -38.49 16.50 -15.34
N GLN A 190 -37.22 16.13 -15.53
CA GLN A 190 -36.29 15.93 -14.41
C GLN A 190 -35.44 17.17 -14.15
N VAL A 191 -35.60 17.72 -12.94
CA VAL A 191 -34.74 18.78 -12.39
C VAL A 191 -33.55 18.11 -11.70
N VAL A 192 -32.36 18.22 -12.29
CA VAL A 192 -31.12 17.73 -11.66
C VAL A 192 -30.60 18.82 -10.72
N THR A 193 -30.62 18.54 -9.41
CA THR A 193 -30.05 19.41 -8.38
C THR A 193 -28.52 19.37 -8.46
N ASN A 194 -27.87 20.51 -8.70
CA ASN A 194 -26.41 20.60 -8.81
C ASN A 194 -25.72 21.04 -7.51
N ALA A 195 -24.59 20.36 -7.26
CA ALA A 195 -23.46 20.60 -6.34
C ALA A 195 -23.78 20.92 -4.86
N VAL A 196 -23.73 19.87 -4.03
CA VAL A 196 -23.59 20.00 -2.57
C VAL A 196 -22.23 20.66 -2.26
N PRO A 197 -22.15 21.67 -1.37
CA PRO A 197 -20.87 22.21 -0.93
C PRO A 197 -20.02 21.10 -0.29
N ALA A 198 -18.83 20.86 -0.83
CA ALA A 198 -17.88 19.93 -0.24
C ALA A 198 -17.30 20.55 1.05
N VAL A 199 -17.86 20.20 2.20
CA VAL A 199 -17.31 20.56 3.51
C VAL A 199 -16.19 19.57 3.84
N ARG A 200 -14.97 20.06 4.01
CA ARG A 200 -13.83 19.24 4.43
C ARG A 200 -14.04 18.81 5.89
N ARG A 201 -14.55 17.60 6.13
CA ARG A 201 -14.58 16.98 7.47
C ARG A 201 -13.18 16.46 7.85
N LYS A 202 -12.73 16.76 9.07
CA LYS A 202 -11.57 16.12 9.70
C LYS A 202 -11.96 14.72 10.16
N ALA A 203 -11.69 13.73 9.31
CA ALA A 203 -11.53 12.34 9.70
C ALA A 203 -10.06 11.97 9.47
N GLN A 204 -9.53 10.99 10.19
CA GLN A 204 -8.20 10.44 9.93
C GLN A 204 -8.14 9.99 8.46
N ARG A 205 -7.26 10.61 7.67
CA ARG A 205 -7.21 10.43 6.20
C ARG A 205 -6.05 9.54 5.75
N THR A 206 -5.23 9.09 6.69
CA THR A 206 -4.06 8.28 6.41
C THR A 206 -4.22 6.89 7.00
N VAL A 207 -4.02 5.87 6.16
CA VAL A 207 -3.92 4.48 6.57
C VAL A 207 -2.48 4.06 6.34
N LEU A 208 -1.81 3.57 7.39
CA LEU A 208 -0.46 3.02 7.25
C LEU A 208 -0.55 1.64 6.57
N VAL A 209 -0.31 1.59 5.27
CA VAL A 209 -0.24 0.34 4.51
C VAL A 209 1.18 -0.21 4.56
N ARG A 210 1.36 -1.40 5.16
CA ARG A 210 2.63 -2.11 5.11
C ARG A 210 2.86 -2.60 3.68
N GLN A 211 3.82 -2.01 2.99
CA GLN A 211 4.30 -2.54 1.71
C GLN A 211 5.49 -3.46 1.98
N GLU A 212 5.31 -4.76 1.78
CA GLU A 212 6.43 -5.69 1.76
C GLU A 212 7.20 -5.52 0.45
N PRO A 213 8.53 -5.73 0.42
CA PRO A 213 9.27 -5.76 -0.83
C PRO A 213 8.76 -6.94 -1.67
N VAL A 214 7.97 -6.64 -2.69
CA VAL A 214 7.48 -7.63 -3.65
C VAL A 214 8.33 -7.53 -4.91
N ASP A 215 8.72 -8.69 -5.45
CA ASP A 215 9.36 -8.81 -6.74
C ASP A 215 8.35 -8.48 -7.86
N ASP A 216 8.17 -7.18 -8.12
CA ASP A 216 7.22 -6.67 -9.10
C ASP A 216 7.89 -6.28 -10.41
N VAL A 217 7.28 -6.70 -11.52
CA VAL A 217 7.68 -6.35 -12.88
C VAL A 217 6.45 -5.76 -13.59
N PRO A 218 6.19 -4.45 -13.43
CA PRO A 218 4.99 -3.80 -13.93
C PRO A 218 5.07 -3.66 -15.46
N VAL A 219 4.47 -4.61 -16.18
CA VAL A 219 4.43 -4.62 -17.66
C VAL A 219 3.00 -4.75 -18.12
N SER A 220 2.53 -3.78 -18.90
CA SER A 220 1.20 -3.85 -19.52
C SER A 220 1.10 -5.03 -20.49
N GLY A 221 -0.04 -5.71 -20.47
CA GLY A 221 -0.33 -6.72 -21.49
C GLY A 221 -0.43 -6.10 -22.88
N LYS A 222 0.00 -6.86 -23.89
CA LYS A 222 -0.02 -6.43 -25.28
C LYS A 222 -1.04 -7.22 -26.08
N ASN A 223 -1.83 -6.54 -26.90
CA ASN A 223 -2.67 -7.20 -27.88
C ASN A 223 -1.80 -7.89 -28.97
N PRO A 224 -2.40 -8.74 -29.83
CA PRO A 224 -1.67 -9.35 -30.95
C PRO A 224 -0.99 -8.38 -31.93
N ASN A 225 -1.43 -7.11 -32.02
CA ASN A 225 -0.74 -6.09 -32.83
C ASN A 225 0.53 -5.54 -32.14
N GLY A 226 0.76 -5.88 -30.87
CA GLY A 226 1.89 -5.43 -30.06
C GLY A 226 1.64 -4.16 -29.25
N ASP A 227 0.43 -3.60 -29.32
CA ASP A 227 0.05 -2.40 -28.56
C ASP A 227 -0.31 -2.75 -27.12
N ALA A 228 0.00 -1.85 -26.18
CA ALA A 228 -0.43 -2.00 -24.79
C ALA A 228 -1.97 -1.96 -24.71
N ALA A 229 -2.56 -2.99 -24.11
CA ALA A 229 -4.01 -3.16 -24.02
C ALA A 229 -4.45 -3.59 -22.61
N ALA A 230 -5.43 -2.86 -22.06
CA ALA A 230 -6.15 -3.27 -20.86
C ALA A 230 -7.05 -4.49 -21.15
N SER A 231 -7.57 -5.12 -20.09
CA SER A 231 -8.57 -6.17 -20.21
C SER A 231 -9.88 -5.57 -20.71
N ALA A 232 -10.74 -6.37 -21.31
CA ALA A 232 -11.98 -5.87 -21.91
C ALA A 232 -12.87 -5.13 -20.88
N ASP A 233 -12.93 -5.63 -19.64
CA ASP A 233 -13.67 -5.01 -18.52
C ASP A 233 -13.11 -3.66 -18.06
N LYS A 234 -11.82 -3.41 -18.29
CA LYS A 234 -11.11 -2.17 -17.93
C LYS A 234 -10.84 -1.26 -19.11
N THR A 235 -11.24 -1.67 -20.31
CA THR A 235 -11.04 -0.88 -21.51
C THR A 235 -12.12 0.19 -21.61
N VAL A 236 -11.70 1.46 -21.70
CA VAL A 236 -12.64 2.57 -21.88
C VAL A 236 -13.23 2.51 -23.29
N THR A 237 -14.56 2.49 -23.37
CA THR A 237 -15.35 2.49 -24.60
C THR A 237 -16.34 3.66 -24.60
N ASN A 238 -16.93 4.01 -25.76
CA ASN A 238 -17.92 5.09 -25.86
C ASN A 238 -19.09 4.70 -26.78
N GLY A 239 -20.16 4.15 -26.21
CA GLY A 239 -21.39 3.78 -26.93
C GLY A 239 -21.31 2.53 -27.82
N CYS A 240 -20.12 2.20 -28.31
CA CYS A 240 -19.81 0.98 -29.06
C CYS A 240 -18.68 0.21 -28.35
N PRO A 241 -18.57 -1.12 -28.54
CA PRO A 241 -17.54 -1.96 -27.94
C PRO A 241 -16.16 -1.77 -28.60
N VAL A 242 -15.73 -0.52 -28.76
CA VAL A 242 -14.46 -0.14 -29.38
C VAL A 242 -13.58 0.52 -28.34
N SER A 243 -12.35 0.00 -28.20
CA SER A 243 -11.31 0.58 -27.37
C SER A 243 -11.00 2.01 -27.79
N MET A 244 -11.18 2.97 -26.89
CA MET A 244 -10.85 4.38 -27.13
C MET A 244 -9.33 4.64 -27.18
N VAL A 245 -8.51 3.63 -26.86
CA VAL A 245 -7.04 3.72 -26.86
C VAL A 245 -6.46 3.08 -28.12
N THR A 246 -6.85 1.83 -28.40
CA THR A 246 -6.26 1.02 -29.48
C THR A 246 -7.14 0.94 -30.74
N GLY A 247 -8.42 1.33 -30.66
CA GLY A 247 -9.37 1.19 -31.77
C GLY A 247 -9.85 -0.24 -32.02
N GLU A 248 -9.49 -1.19 -31.16
CA GLU A 248 -9.93 -2.58 -31.26
C GLU A 248 -11.41 -2.73 -30.91
N GLU A 249 -12.12 -3.56 -31.66
CA GLU A 249 -13.45 -4.02 -31.25
C GLU A 249 -13.30 -5.18 -30.27
N LEU A 250 -14.05 -5.11 -29.17
CA LEU A 250 -13.99 -6.04 -28.03
C LEU A 250 -15.38 -6.55 -27.69
N LEU A 251 -15.68 -7.79 -28.03
CA LEU A 251 -17.00 -8.39 -27.75
C LEU A 251 -16.86 -9.57 -26.80
N THR A 252 -17.30 -9.39 -25.56
CA THR A 252 -17.32 -10.43 -24.53
C THR A 252 -18.72 -11.01 -24.39
N LEU A 253 -18.84 -12.34 -24.53
CA LEU A 253 -20.10 -13.07 -24.43
C LEU A 253 -19.94 -14.25 -23.47
N THR A 254 -20.79 -14.33 -22.45
CA THR A 254 -20.86 -15.49 -21.56
C THR A 254 -21.96 -16.42 -22.05
N ASP A 255 -21.61 -17.63 -22.50
CA ASP A 255 -22.58 -18.58 -23.06
C ASP A 255 -23.17 -19.52 -21.99
N GLY A 256 -22.51 -19.67 -20.84
CA GLY A 256 -23.00 -20.52 -19.76
C GLY A 256 -22.05 -20.60 -18.57
N VAL A 257 -22.50 -21.29 -17.50
CA VAL A 257 -21.74 -21.50 -16.27
C VAL A 257 -21.74 -22.98 -15.93
N LEU A 258 -20.56 -23.52 -15.65
CA LEU A 258 -20.41 -24.81 -15.00
C LEU A 258 -20.47 -24.58 -13.49
N ASP A 259 -21.61 -24.94 -12.90
CA ASP A 259 -21.84 -24.81 -11.47
C ASP A 259 -21.03 -25.85 -10.66
N GLY A 260 -20.63 -25.48 -9.45
CA GLY A 260 -19.86 -26.34 -8.55
C GLY A 260 -19.22 -25.54 -7.41
N LEU A 261 -18.36 -26.20 -6.64
CA LEU A 261 -17.56 -25.53 -5.59
C LEU A 261 -16.62 -24.48 -6.17
N LEU A 262 -16.12 -24.72 -7.38
CA LEU A 262 -15.40 -23.76 -8.19
C LEU A 262 -16.21 -23.48 -9.47
N PRO A 263 -17.11 -22.47 -9.45
CA PRO A 263 -17.88 -22.10 -10.62
C PRO A 263 -16.98 -21.63 -11.76
N PHE A 264 -17.28 -22.09 -12.97
CA PHE A 264 -16.55 -21.73 -14.17
C PHE A 264 -17.49 -21.19 -15.25
N GLU A 265 -17.38 -19.89 -15.50
CA GLU A 265 -18.12 -19.21 -16.56
C GLU A 265 -17.42 -19.46 -17.90
N TRP A 266 -18.16 -20.03 -18.86
CA TRP A 266 -17.71 -20.13 -20.23
C TRP A 266 -17.96 -18.81 -20.94
N THR A 267 -16.92 -17.99 -20.97
CA THR A 267 -16.91 -16.71 -21.67
C THR A 267 -16.02 -16.79 -22.89
N ARG A 268 -16.55 -16.32 -24.02
CA ARG A 268 -15.80 -16.07 -25.24
C ARG A 268 -15.56 -14.58 -25.41
N LEU A 269 -14.40 -14.22 -25.93
CA LEU A 269 -14.04 -12.85 -26.22
C LEU A 269 -13.52 -12.73 -27.64
N TYR A 270 -14.10 -11.82 -28.41
CA TYR A 270 -13.60 -11.42 -29.71
C TYR A 270 -12.76 -10.14 -29.58
N ARG A 271 -11.62 -10.12 -30.25
CA ARG A 271 -10.73 -8.96 -30.35
C ARG A 271 -10.26 -8.81 -31.80
N THR A 272 -10.45 -7.64 -32.40
CA THR A 272 -10.08 -7.43 -33.82
C THR A 272 -8.59 -7.54 -34.11
N SER A 273 -7.71 -7.29 -33.15
CA SER A 273 -6.28 -7.55 -33.36
C SER A 273 -5.95 -9.04 -33.43
N ALA A 274 -6.82 -9.91 -32.90
CA ALA A 274 -6.62 -11.36 -32.90
C ALA A 274 -7.14 -12.07 -34.17
N VAL A 275 -7.46 -11.36 -35.25
CA VAL A 275 -8.04 -11.93 -36.49
C VAL A 275 -7.17 -12.94 -37.22
N GLU A 276 -5.90 -13.08 -36.85
CA GLU A 276 -4.99 -14.12 -37.35
C GLU A 276 -4.81 -15.28 -36.37
N VAL A 277 -5.45 -15.22 -35.20
CA VAL A 277 -5.33 -16.21 -34.12
C VAL A 277 -6.61 -17.03 -34.03
N ASP A 278 -6.49 -18.35 -34.20
CA ASP A 278 -7.56 -19.32 -33.97
C ASP A 278 -7.18 -20.26 -32.82
N VAL A 279 -8.05 -20.34 -31.82
CA VAL A 279 -7.91 -21.22 -30.65
C VAL A 279 -9.07 -22.21 -30.51
N GLY A 280 -9.77 -22.50 -31.61
CA GLY A 280 -10.84 -23.52 -31.67
C GLY A 280 -12.26 -22.95 -31.65
N LEU A 281 -12.41 -21.62 -31.76
CA LEU A 281 -13.70 -20.93 -31.86
C LEU A 281 -13.81 -20.06 -33.12
N GLY A 282 -12.85 -20.19 -34.04
CA GLY A 282 -12.68 -19.31 -35.19
C GLY A 282 -11.73 -18.16 -34.88
N VAL A 283 -11.30 -17.48 -35.93
CA VAL A 283 -10.32 -16.39 -35.85
C VAL A 283 -10.84 -15.20 -35.02
N GLY A 284 -9.96 -14.58 -34.24
CA GLY A 284 -10.30 -13.43 -33.39
C GLY A 284 -10.99 -13.78 -32.08
N TRP A 285 -11.55 -14.99 -31.96
CA TRP A 285 -12.21 -15.45 -30.74
C TRP A 285 -11.25 -16.15 -29.80
N SER A 286 -11.45 -15.93 -28.50
CA SER A 286 -10.69 -16.51 -27.39
C SER A 286 -11.65 -17.00 -26.30
N HIS A 287 -11.15 -17.81 -25.36
CA HIS A 287 -11.93 -18.32 -24.23
C HIS A 287 -11.05 -18.66 -23.03
N GLY A 288 -11.67 -18.82 -21.86
CA GLY A 288 -10.98 -19.05 -20.57
C GLY A 288 -9.99 -20.23 -20.52
N LEU A 289 -10.15 -21.24 -21.39
CA LEU A 289 -9.31 -22.45 -21.43
C LEU A 289 -8.23 -22.41 -22.55
N ALA A 290 -8.15 -21.32 -23.32
CA ALA A 290 -7.15 -21.11 -24.37
C ALA A 290 -5.85 -20.45 -23.86
N GLN A 291 -5.78 -20.19 -22.55
CA GLN A 291 -4.59 -19.63 -21.92
C GLN A 291 -3.40 -20.57 -22.09
N ARG A 292 -2.22 -19.98 -22.27
CA ARG A 292 -0.97 -20.72 -22.50
C ARG A 292 0.24 -19.92 -22.04
N LEU A 293 1.31 -20.64 -21.75
CA LEU A 293 2.62 -20.06 -21.50
C LEU A 293 3.58 -20.45 -22.62
N LEU A 294 4.41 -19.51 -23.04
CA LEU A 294 5.56 -19.74 -23.89
C LEU A 294 6.82 -19.45 -23.08
N VAL A 295 7.60 -20.48 -22.78
CA VAL A 295 8.87 -20.35 -22.07
C VAL A 295 9.99 -20.16 -23.09
N SER A 296 10.78 -19.10 -22.93
CA SER A 296 11.93 -18.79 -23.78
C SER A 296 13.09 -18.31 -22.94
N GLY A 297 14.06 -19.20 -22.70
CA GLY A 297 15.21 -18.93 -21.82
C GLY A 297 14.76 -18.56 -20.41
N ASP A 298 15.18 -17.38 -19.96
CA ASP A 298 14.85 -16.84 -18.64
C ASP A 298 13.55 -16.01 -18.62
N SER A 299 12.68 -16.17 -19.63
CA SER A 299 11.40 -15.47 -19.73
C SER A 299 10.23 -16.42 -19.99
N VAL A 300 9.07 -16.03 -19.49
CA VAL A 300 7.79 -16.70 -19.70
C VAL A 300 6.79 -15.69 -20.23
N VAL A 301 6.26 -15.93 -21.41
CA VAL A 301 5.18 -15.12 -21.98
C VAL A 301 3.86 -15.84 -21.74
N TRP A 302 3.01 -15.24 -20.92
CA TRP A 302 1.64 -15.69 -20.73
C TRP A 302 0.74 -15.06 -21.79
N THR A 303 0.01 -15.90 -22.52
CA THR A 303 -1.16 -15.45 -23.28
C THR A 303 -2.41 -15.72 -22.45
N ASP A 304 -3.10 -14.65 -22.09
CA ASP A 304 -4.30 -14.72 -21.27
C ASP A 304 -5.55 -15.15 -22.06
N HIS A 305 -6.69 -15.16 -21.38
CA HIS A 305 -7.96 -15.58 -21.95
C HIS A 305 -8.55 -14.59 -22.97
N GLU A 306 -7.93 -13.42 -23.15
CA GLU A 306 -8.32 -12.38 -24.10
C GLU A 306 -7.31 -12.23 -25.27
N ASN A 307 -6.41 -13.22 -25.44
CA ASN A 307 -5.29 -13.18 -26.39
C ASN A 307 -4.26 -12.05 -26.14
N ARG A 308 -4.18 -11.50 -24.92
CA ARG A 308 -3.12 -10.55 -24.56
C ARG A 308 -1.88 -11.29 -24.11
N SER A 309 -0.71 -10.79 -24.51
CA SER A 309 0.59 -11.31 -24.11
C SER A 309 1.18 -10.49 -22.95
N ILE A 310 1.55 -11.16 -21.87
CA ILE A 310 2.21 -10.57 -20.69
C ILE A 310 3.50 -11.33 -20.45
N SER A 311 4.62 -10.62 -20.42
CA SER A 311 5.93 -11.22 -20.16
C SER A 311 6.28 -11.17 -18.68
N PHE A 312 6.75 -12.30 -18.16
CA PHE A 312 7.33 -12.44 -16.84
C PHE A 312 8.77 -12.95 -16.95
N PRO A 313 9.68 -12.55 -16.05
CA PRO A 313 10.90 -13.32 -15.82
C PRO A 313 10.55 -14.74 -15.36
N MET A 314 11.43 -15.71 -15.65
CA MET A 314 11.26 -17.09 -15.19
C MET A 314 11.36 -17.14 -13.65
N PRO A 315 10.35 -17.70 -12.95
CA PRO A 315 10.44 -17.94 -11.51
C PRO A 315 11.59 -18.88 -11.17
N THR A 316 12.27 -18.62 -10.05
CA THR A 316 13.39 -19.45 -9.55
C THR A 316 13.20 -19.77 -8.08
N VAL A 317 13.97 -20.70 -7.53
CA VAL A 317 13.93 -21.00 -6.09
C VAL A 317 14.26 -19.77 -5.23
N ALA A 318 15.10 -18.86 -5.74
CA ALA A 318 15.43 -17.61 -5.06
C ALA A 318 14.33 -16.54 -5.19
N ARG A 319 13.55 -16.58 -6.26
CA ARG A 319 12.43 -15.66 -6.57
C ARG A 319 11.21 -16.49 -7.00
N PRO A 320 10.54 -17.15 -6.03
CA PRO A 320 9.53 -18.15 -6.34
C PRO A 320 8.21 -17.56 -6.80
N ALA A 321 7.98 -16.27 -6.53
CA ALA A 321 6.81 -15.52 -6.97
C ALA A 321 7.26 -14.19 -7.58
N ILE A 322 6.76 -13.89 -8.78
CA ILE A 322 6.99 -12.63 -9.46
C ILE A 322 5.63 -12.01 -9.75
N THR A 323 5.40 -10.81 -9.25
CA THR A 323 4.15 -10.08 -9.49
C THR A 323 4.28 -9.15 -10.69
N ASN A 324 3.15 -8.87 -11.31
CA ASN A 324 2.98 -7.80 -12.28
C ASN A 324 1.75 -7.00 -11.88
N SER A 325 1.97 -5.88 -11.21
CA SER A 325 0.92 -4.99 -10.72
C SER A 325 0.05 -4.39 -11.83
N LEU A 326 0.59 -4.16 -13.03
CA LEU A 326 -0.19 -3.65 -14.17
C LEU A 326 -1.09 -4.70 -14.81
N ALA A 327 -0.67 -5.97 -14.79
CA ALA A 327 -1.47 -7.10 -15.28
C ALA A 327 -2.38 -7.69 -14.19
N GLU A 328 -2.24 -7.24 -12.93
CA GLU A 328 -2.89 -7.79 -11.74
C GLU A 328 -2.73 -9.31 -11.65
N ALA A 329 -1.53 -9.79 -11.99
CA ALA A 329 -1.21 -11.19 -12.06
C ALA A 329 0.14 -11.49 -11.40
N ALA A 330 0.33 -12.73 -10.97
CA ALA A 330 1.60 -13.22 -10.46
C ALA A 330 1.89 -14.60 -11.01
N ILE A 331 3.17 -14.89 -11.28
CA ILE A 331 3.62 -16.22 -11.71
C ILE A 331 4.50 -16.85 -10.64
N TYR A 332 4.34 -18.15 -10.42
CA TYR A 332 5.06 -18.90 -9.40
C TYR A 332 5.44 -20.31 -9.85
N LEU A 333 6.44 -20.87 -9.16
CA LEU A 333 6.78 -22.30 -9.27
C LEU A 333 5.68 -23.13 -8.57
N GLY A 334 5.16 -24.13 -9.28
CA GLY A 334 4.17 -25.06 -8.77
C GLY A 334 4.76 -26.07 -7.77
N ALA A 335 3.91 -27.03 -7.36
CA ALA A 335 4.32 -28.07 -6.42
C ALA A 335 5.25 -29.10 -7.10
N SER A 336 5.10 -29.28 -8.41
CA SER A 336 6.02 -30.09 -9.21
C SER A 336 7.01 -29.22 -10.00
N PRO A 337 8.24 -29.71 -10.28
CA PRO A 337 9.29 -28.91 -10.92
C PRO A 337 8.95 -28.43 -12.34
N ASP A 338 8.02 -29.11 -13.00
CA ASP A 338 7.51 -28.87 -14.35
C ASP A 338 6.23 -28.00 -14.37
N GLU A 339 5.69 -27.67 -13.19
CA GLU A 339 4.47 -26.89 -13.06
C GLU A 339 4.80 -25.43 -12.86
N LEU A 340 4.26 -24.58 -13.75
CA LEU A 340 4.18 -23.14 -13.55
C LEU A 340 2.74 -22.81 -13.23
N VAL A 341 2.53 -21.92 -12.27
CA VAL A 341 1.18 -21.52 -11.90
C VAL A 341 1.07 -20.00 -11.95
N LEU A 342 -0.04 -19.54 -12.49
CA LEU A 342 -0.35 -18.12 -12.64
C LEU A 342 -1.55 -17.77 -11.76
N ALA A 343 -1.38 -16.81 -10.87
CA ALA A 343 -2.45 -16.21 -10.10
C ALA A 343 -2.98 -14.99 -10.84
N GLN A 344 -4.29 -14.93 -11.05
CA GLN A 344 -4.98 -13.70 -11.47
C GLN A 344 -6.33 -13.65 -10.78
N ALA A 345 -6.65 -12.49 -10.18
CA ALA A 345 -7.81 -12.34 -9.31
C ALA A 345 -7.84 -13.41 -8.21
N SER A 346 -8.93 -14.17 -8.08
CA SER A 346 -9.12 -15.24 -7.10
C SER A 346 -8.86 -16.65 -7.65
N ARG A 347 -8.23 -16.77 -8.83
CA ARG A 347 -7.99 -18.05 -9.50
C ARG A 347 -6.50 -18.31 -9.73
N PHE A 348 -6.16 -19.58 -9.73
CA PHE A 348 -4.84 -20.10 -10.04
C PHE A 348 -4.90 -20.99 -11.27
N TYR A 349 -4.09 -20.70 -12.27
CA TYR A 349 -4.03 -21.38 -13.54
C TYR A 349 -2.75 -22.22 -13.60
N HIS A 350 -2.90 -23.54 -13.68
CA HIS A 350 -1.80 -24.50 -13.61
C HIS A 350 -1.36 -24.91 -15.01
N PHE A 351 -0.09 -24.71 -15.32
CA PHE A 351 0.49 -24.99 -16.63
C PHE A 351 1.59 -26.05 -16.52
N ARG A 352 1.61 -26.97 -17.49
CA ARG A 352 2.71 -27.90 -17.72
C ARG A 352 3.07 -27.88 -19.20
N ASP A 353 4.35 -27.81 -19.50
CA ASP A 353 4.87 -27.68 -20.87
C ASP A 353 4.18 -26.53 -21.65
N GLY A 354 3.83 -25.44 -20.96
CA GLY A 354 3.15 -24.29 -21.54
C GLY A 354 1.63 -24.43 -21.71
N VAL A 355 1.05 -25.59 -21.42
CA VAL A 355 -0.37 -25.89 -21.63
C VAL A 355 -1.14 -25.82 -20.31
N LEU A 356 -2.32 -25.18 -20.33
CA LEU A 356 -3.21 -25.13 -19.17
C LEU A 356 -3.78 -26.54 -18.87
N THR A 357 -3.54 -27.04 -17.66
CA THR A 357 -3.92 -28.38 -17.17
C THR A 357 -4.95 -28.34 -16.06
N ALA A 358 -5.00 -27.27 -15.26
CA ALA A 358 -6.00 -27.11 -14.23
C ALA A 358 -6.25 -25.65 -13.87
N ILE A 359 -7.41 -25.38 -13.26
CA ILE A 359 -7.76 -24.12 -12.61
C ILE A 359 -8.12 -24.44 -11.16
N SER A 360 -7.58 -23.71 -10.20
CA SER A 360 -7.92 -23.84 -8.78
C SER A 360 -8.25 -22.51 -8.12
N ASP A 361 -8.78 -22.57 -6.90
CA ASP A 361 -9.04 -21.42 -6.02
C ASP A 361 -8.17 -21.47 -4.76
N ALA A 362 -8.38 -20.51 -3.86
CA ALA A 362 -7.67 -20.42 -2.57
C ALA A 362 -7.94 -21.61 -1.61
N TYR A 363 -8.94 -22.44 -1.89
CA TYR A 363 -9.31 -23.61 -1.09
C TYR A 363 -8.86 -24.93 -1.74
N ASP A 364 -8.07 -24.86 -2.82
CA ASP A 364 -7.64 -25.99 -3.66
C ASP A 364 -8.80 -26.80 -4.26
N ASN A 365 -9.98 -26.18 -4.44
CA ASN A 365 -11.00 -26.71 -5.34
C ASN A 365 -10.43 -26.65 -6.76
N ARG A 366 -10.44 -27.76 -7.50
CA ARG A 366 -9.69 -27.87 -8.77
C ARG A 366 -10.54 -28.39 -9.93
N LEU A 367 -10.60 -27.60 -10.99
CA LEU A 367 -11.07 -28.01 -12.31
C LEU A 367 -9.90 -28.54 -13.13
N ARG A 368 -9.96 -29.80 -13.55
CA ARG A 368 -8.93 -30.43 -14.38
C ARG A 368 -9.33 -30.38 -15.84
N ILE A 369 -8.37 -30.08 -16.70
CA ILE A 369 -8.57 -29.94 -18.14
C ILE A 369 -7.84 -31.10 -18.80
N PHE A 370 -8.59 -31.92 -19.54
CA PHE A 370 -8.05 -33.00 -20.34
C PHE A 370 -8.03 -32.59 -21.81
N ARG A 371 -7.02 -33.09 -22.53
CA ARG A 371 -6.83 -32.82 -23.95
C ARG A 371 -6.54 -34.12 -24.68
N ASP A 372 -7.10 -34.25 -25.87
CA ASP A 372 -6.83 -35.37 -26.77
C ASP A 372 -5.40 -35.31 -27.33
N VAL A 373 -5.03 -36.33 -28.11
CA VAL A 373 -3.71 -36.42 -28.77
C VAL A 373 -3.42 -35.29 -29.75
N LEU A 374 -4.43 -34.52 -30.15
CA LEU A 374 -4.31 -33.34 -31.02
C LEU A 374 -4.31 -32.03 -30.20
N GLY A 375 -4.31 -32.11 -28.87
CA GLY A 375 -4.29 -30.95 -27.97
C GLY A 375 -5.65 -30.27 -27.77
N ARG A 376 -6.74 -30.85 -28.29
CA ARG A 376 -8.10 -30.29 -28.18
C ARG A 376 -8.70 -30.71 -26.85
N ILE A 377 -9.48 -29.82 -26.24
CA ILE A 377 -10.13 -30.11 -24.96
C ILE A 377 -11.12 -31.26 -25.14
N GLU A 378 -11.00 -32.29 -24.31
CA GLU A 378 -11.88 -33.46 -24.33
C GLU A 378 -12.76 -33.53 -23.08
N ARG A 379 -13.93 -34.13 -23.25
CA ARG A 379 -14.83 -34.47 -22.15
C ARG A 379 -14.57 -35.91 -21.75
N VAL A 380 -14.08 -36.11 -20.53
CA VAL A 380 -13.81 -37.42 -19.92
C VAL A 380 -14.98 -37.84 -19.03
#